data_AF-A0A518HBE0-F1
#
_entry.id   AF-A0A518HBE0-F1
#
_cell.length_a   1.000
_cell.length_b   1.000
_cell.length_c   1.000
_cell.angle_alpha   90.00
_cell.angle_beta   90.00
_cell.angle_gamma   90.00
#
_symmetry.space_group_name_H-M   'P 1'
#
loop_
_entity.id
_entity.type
_entity.pdbx_description
1 polymer ?
#
loop_
_entity_poly.entity_id
_entity_poly.type
_entity_poly.pdbx_seq_one_letter_code
_entity_poly.pdbx_strand_id
1 'polypeptide(L)'
;MTAPRYSLRRLLAAVAASAIGCAFVALAAELQARALSGMTLAILAVATASGIALRGRSRAFALGFASAGWAYYGAWRARPTDLPTTRWLVVAYDRFVGSPPTLAPGEVAGFLDEVVSFFATGHLVLTIAAASAAGLIALAAHALAPRSPRTSPGRPMS
;
A
#
# COMPACT_ATOMS: atom_id res chain seq x y z
N MET A 1 22.68 -16.28 20.76
CA MET A 1 21.48 -16.20 19.89
C MET A 1 21.70 -15.09 18.86
N THR A 2 22.07 -15.46 17.63
CA THR A 2 22.30 -14.54 16.52
C THR A 2 20.97 -14.01 16.01
N ALA A 3 20.73 -12.70 16.15
CA ALA A 3 19.53 -12.07 15.60
C ALA A 3 19.54 -12.21 14.07
N PRO A 4 18.47 -12.72 13.45
CA PRO A 4 18.43 -12.88 12.00
C PRO A 4 18.53 -11.51 11.34
N ARG A 5 19.62 -11.30 10.60
CA ARG A 5 19.88 -10.07 9.84
C ARG A 5 19.14 -10.15 8.51
N TYR A 6 17.85 -9.87 8.54
CA TYR A 6 17.10 -9.64 7.30
C TYR A 6 17.53 -8.30 6.72
N SER A 7 18.17 -8.35 5.55
CA SER A 7 18.50 -7.17 4.75
C SER A 7 17.20 -6.46 4.36
N LEU A 8 17.07 -5.19 4.74
CA LEU A 8 15.95 -4.32 4.35
C LEU A 8 15.73 -4.34 2.83
N ARG A 9 16.81 -4.47 2.04
CA ARG A 9 16.75 -4.59 0.58
C ARG A 9 16.00 -5.84 0.13
N ARG A 10 16.18 -6.97 0.83
CA ARG A 10 15.46 -8.22 0.50
C ARG A 10 13.98 -8.13 0.85
N LEU A 11 13.63 -7.43 1.93
CA LEU A 11 12.24 -7.19 2.31
C LEU A 11 11.54 -6.27 1.29
N LEU A 12 12.20 -5.17 0.90
CA LEU A 12 11.73 -4.27 -0.15
C LEU A 12 11.57 -4.97 -1.50
N ALA A 13 12.54 -5.80 -1.89
CA ALA A 13 12.46 -6.58 -3.11
C ALA A 13 11.31 -7.60 -3.08
N ALA A 14 11.07 -8.25 -1.93
CA ALA A 14 9.95 -9.16 -1.76
C ALA A 14 8.60 -8.41 -1.88
N VAL A 15 8.46 -7.26 -1.21
CA VAL A 15 7.25 -6.43 -1.30
C VAL A 15 7.02 -5.93 -2.73
N ALA A 16 8.06 -5.46 -3.42
CA ALA A 16 7.97 -5.04 -4.80
C ALA A 16 7.58 -6.19 -5.73
N ALA A 17 8.18 -7.37 -5.56
CA ALA A 17 7.84 -8.56 -6.32
C ALA A 17 6.40 -9.01 -6.07
N SER A 18 5.92 -8.96 -4.82
CA SER A 18 4.52 -9.25 -4.48
C SER A 18 3.55 -8.23 -5.10
N ALA A 19 3.89 -6.94 -5.07
CA ALA A 19 3.08 -5.89 -5.70
C ALA A 19 3.01 -6.06 -7.22
N ILE A 20 4.14 -6.37 -7.86
CA ILE A 20 4.19 -6.68 -9.31
C ILE A 20 3.38 -7.94 -9.61
N GLY A 21 3.52 -9.01 -8.81
CA GLY A 21 2.74 -10.23 -8.96
C GLY A 21 1.24 -9.99 -8.84
N CYS A 22 0.81 -9.19 -7.86
CA CYS A 22 -0.59 -8.77 -7.73
C CYS A 22 -1.07 -7.94 -8.92
N ALA A 23 -0.25 -7.00 -9.43
CA ALA A 23 -0.59 -6.22 -10.61
C ALA A 23 -0.71 -7.09 -11.88
N PHE A 24 0.19 -8.08 -12.03
CA PHE A 24 0.19 -8.99 -13.16
C PHE A 24 -1.01 -9.95 -13.12
N VAL A 25 -1.35 -10.49 -11.95
CA VAL A 25 -2.55 -11.33 -11.76
C VAL A 25 -3.82 -10.50 -11.97
N ALA A 26 -3.84 -9.24 -11.55
CA ALA A 26 -4.97 -8.34 -11.79
C ALA A 26 -5.21 -8.09 -13.28
N LEU A 27 -4.14 -7.82 -14.02
CA LEU A 27 -4.15 -7.65 -15.47
C LEU A 27 -4.55 -8.94 -16.20
N ALA A 28 -4.03 -10.09 -15.77
CA ALA A 28 -4.27 -11.37 -16.42
C ALA A 28 -5.66 -11.95 -16.16
N ALA A 29 -6.34 -11.58 -15.07
CA ALA A 29 -7.61 -12.16 -14.67
C ALA A 29 -8.83 -11.27 -14.96
N GLU A 30 -8.66 -10.17 -15.69
CA GLU A 30 -9.70 -9.13 -15.86
C GLU A 30 -10.36 -8.76 -14.52
N LEU A 31 -9.55 -8.75 -13.46
CA LEU A 31 -10.05 -8.60 -12.10
C LEU A 31 -10.70 -7.24 -11.99
N GLN A 32 -12.03 -7.23 -11.97
CA GLN A 32 -12.83 -6.04 -11.83
C GLN A 32 -12.29 -5.20 -10.66
N ALA A 33 -12.23 -3.88 -10.82
CA ALA A 33 -11.74 -2.96 -9.78
C ALA A 33 -12.35 -3.22 -8.39
N ARG A 34 -13.57 -3.76 -8.34
CA ARG A 34 -14.25 -4.22 -7.12
C ARG A 34 -13.48 -5.30 -6.36
N ALA A 35 -12.96 -6.32 -7.04
CA ALA A 35 -12.23 -7.42 -6.41
C ALA A 35 -10.90 -6.93 -5.84
N LEU A 36 -10.16 -6.11 -6.59
CA LEU A 36 -8.94 -5.46 -6.10
C LEU A 36 -9.22 -4.55 -4.89
N SER A 37 -10.34 -3.82 -4.91
CA SER A 37 -10.75 -3.00 -3.78
C SER A 37 -11.03 -3.87 -2.55
N GLY A 38 -11.69 -5.01 -2.71
CA GLY A 38 -11.93 -5.97 -1.62
C GLY A 38 -10.64 -6.54 -1.04
N MET A 39 -9.70 -6.96 -1.89
CA MET A 39 -8.38 -7.43 -1.46
C MET A 39 -7.60 -6.34 -0.71
N THR A 40 -7.61 -5.11 -1.23
CA THR A 40 -6.93 -3.97 -0.59
C THR A 40 -7.50 -3.71 0.80
N LEU A 41 -8.84 -3.69 0.95
CA LEU A 41 -9.50 -3.56 2.24
C LEU A 41 -9.15 -4.71 3.19
N ALA A 42 -9.13 -5.95 2.72
CA ALA A 42 -8.75 -7.10 3.54
C ALA A 42 -7.29 -6.99 4.03
N ILE A 43 -6.36 -6.60 3.16
CA ILE A 43 -4.95 -6.37 3.52
C ILE A 43 -4.83 -5.27 4.58
N LEU A 44 -5.53 -4.13 4.39
CA LEU A 44 -5.53 -3.03 5.35
C LEU A 44 -6.14 -3.43 6.69
N ALA A 45 -7.22 -4.20 6.70
CA ALA A 45 -7.84 -4.71 7.92
C ALA A 45 -6.91 -5.66 8.68
N VAL A 46 -6.27 -6.61 7.97
CA VAL A 46 -5.27 -7.53 8.55
C VAL A 46 -4.08 -6.76 9.11
N ALA A 47 -3.59 -5.74 8.40
CA ALA A 47 -2.51 -4.89 8.90
C ALA A 47 -2.91 -4.14 10.18
N THR A 48 -4.13 -3.58 10.24
CA THR A 48 -4.66 -2.94 11.45
C THR A 48 -4.73 -3.93 12.62
N ALA A 49 -5.33 -5.10 12.42
CA ALA A 49 -5.44 -6.13 13.45
C ALA A 49 -4.05 -6.61 13.93
N SER A 50 -3.12 -6.79 13.00
CA SER A 50 -1.72 -7.15 13.30
C SER A 50 -1.01 -6.06 14.11
N GLY A 51 -1.29 -4.78 13.84
CA GLY A 51 -0.76 -3.65 14.62
C GLY A 51 -1.25 -3.61 16.08
N ILE A 52 -2.37 -4.25 16.37
CA ILE A 52 -2.91 -4.41 17.74
C ILE A 52 -2.30 -5.65 18.42
N ALA A 53 -2.19 -6.76 17.70
CA ALA A 53 -1.75 -8.04 18.26
C ALA A 53 -0.22 -8.17 18.42
N LEU A 54 0.56 -7.56 17.53
CA LEU A 54 2.02 -7.70 17.49
C LEU A 54 2.72 -6.75 18.46
N ARG A 55 3.99 -7.04 18.77
CA ARG A 55 4.87 -6.20 19.60
C ARG A 55 6.17 -5.84 18.88
N GLY A 56 6.82 -4.77 19.32
CA GLY A 56 8.14 -4.34 18.83
C GLY A 56 8.15 -3.97 17.33
N ARG A 57 9.14 -4.47 16.60
CA ARG A 57 9.42 -4.12 15.19
C ARG A 57 8.25 -4.40 14.26
N SER A 58 7.62 -5.57 14.37
CA SER A 58 6.51 -5.95 13.49
C SER A 58 5.27 -5.08 13.73
N ARG A 59 5.05 -4.64 14.97
CA ARG A 59 3.99 -3.69 15.31
C ARG A 59 4.21 -2.34 14.64
N ALA A 60 5.45 -1.82 14.71
CA ALA A 60 5.80 -0.55 14.09
C ALA A 60 5.55 -0.57 12.58
N PHE A 61 5.97 -1.65 11.89
CA PHE A 61 5.67 -1.84 10.47
C PHE A 61 4.16 -1.87 10.20
N ALA A 62 3.42 -2.71 10.92
CA ALA A 62 1.99 -2.90 10.69
C ALA A 62 1.19 -1.60 10.89
N LEU A 63 1.51 -0.83 11.94
CA LEU A 63 0.84 0.46 12.20
C LEU A 63 1.22 1.53 11.15
N GLY A 64 2.49 1.60 10.75
CA GLY A 64 2.92 2.51 9.66
C GLY A 64 2.24 2.17 8.34
N PHE A 65 2.15 0.88 8.02
CA PHE A 65 1.45 0.39 6.84
C PHE A 65 -0.04 0.73 6.88
N ALA A 66 -0.72 0.34 7.96
CA ALA A 66 -2.16 0.54 8.10
C ALA A 66 -2.53 2.03 8.06
N SER A 67 -1.82 2.88 8.80
CA SER A 67 -2.13 4.32 8.88
C SER A 67 -2.04 5.01 7.52
N ALA A 68 -0.93 4.86 6.79
CA ALA A 68 -0.78 5.47 5.47
C ALA A 68 -1.70 4.82 4.43
N GLY A 69 -1.90 3.51 4.50
CA GLY A 69 -2.80 2.79 3.61
C GLY A 69 -4.25 3.26 3.76
N TRP A 70 -4.76 3.36 4.98
CA TRP A 70 -6.10 3.90 5.23
C TRP A 70 -6.22 5.37 4.86
N ALA A 71 -5.21 6.20 5.16
CA ALA A 71 -5.21 7.61 4.82
C ALA A 71 -5.30 7.83 3.30
N TYR A 72 -4.45 7.14 2.52
CA TYR A 72 -4.49 7.24 1.07
C TYR A 72 -5.76 6.62 0.50
N TYR A 73 -6.17 5.43 0.98
CA TYR A 73 -7.39 4.76 0.54
C TYR A 73 -8.64 5.65 0.71
N GLY A 74 -8.77 6.27 1.88
CA GLY A 74 -9.85 7.21 2.17
C GLY A 74 -9.79 8.47 1.31
N ALA A 75 -8.59 9.03 1.12
CA ALA A 75 -8.41 10.25 0.33
C ALA A 75 -8.84 10.06 -1.14
N TRP A 76 -8.41 8.98 -1.80
CA TRP A 76 -8.78 8.76 -3.21
C TRP A 76 -10.25 8.39 -3.35
N ARG A 77 -10.83 7.66 -2.39
CA ARG A 77 -12.27 7.35 -2.37
C ARG A 77 -13.13 8.61 -2.22
N ALA A 78 -12.69 9.56 -1.41
CA ALA A 78 -13.42 10.81 -1.16
C ALA A 78 -13.29 11.79 -2.32
N ARG A 79 -12.09 11.93 -2.90
CA ARG A 79 -11.78 12.92 -3.94
C ARG A 79 -10.79 12.34 -4.96
N PRO A 80 -11.24 11.47 -5.89
CA PRO A 80 -10.35 10.76 -6.81
C PRO A 80 -9.62 11.69 -7.80
N THR A 81 -10.19 12.86 -8.10
CA THR A 81 -9.62 13.83 -9.06
C THR A 81 -8.57 14.75 -8.46
N ASP A 82 -8.60 14.95 -7.14
CA ASP A 82 -7.83 16.01 -6.48
C ASP A 82 -6.45 15.55 -6.03
N LEU A 83 -6.16 14.25 -6.16
CA LEU A 83 -4.88 13.70 -5.75
C LEU A 83 -3.79 14.01 -6.79
N PRO A 84 -2.59 14.42 -6.34
CA PRO A 84 -1.45 14.62 -7.25
C PRO A 84 -1.16 13.37 -8.09
N THR A 85 -1.37 12.18 -7.51
CA THR A 85 -1.20 10.89 -8.17
C THR A 85 -2.14 10.66 -9.34
N THR A 86 -3.32 11.27 -9.35
CA THR A 86 -4.29 11.18 -10.45
C THR A 86 -3.70 11.74 -11.73
N ARG A 87 -2.95 12.85 -11.65
CA ARG A 87 -2.25 13.42 -12.81
C ARG A 87 -1.26 12.43 -13.44
N TRP A 88 -0.55 11.66 -12.61
CA TRP A 88 0.37 10.63 -13.10
C TRP A 88 -0.39 9.46 -13.73
N LEU A 89 -1.53 9.08 -13.16
CA LEU A 89 -2.39 8.04 -13.73
C LEU A 89 -2.99 8.48 -15.08
N VAL A 90 -3.36 9.74 -15.26
CA VAL A 90 -3.80 10.28 -16.56
C VAL A 90 -2.70 10.10 -17.61
N VAL A 91 -1.47 10.50 -17.28
CA VAL A 91 -0.32 10.35 -18.20
C VAL A 91 -0.04 8.87 -18.49
N ALA A 92 -0.18 7.99 -17.49
CA ALA A 92 -0.03 6.56 -17.67
C ALA A 92 -1.14 5.98 -18.57
N TYR A 93 -2.40 6.39 -18.38
CA TYR A 93 -3.52 5.96 -19.21
C TYR A 93 -3.29 6.33 -20.67
N ASP A 94 -2.95 7.59 -20.94
CA ASP A 94 -2.67 8.07 -22.30
C ASP A 94 -1.48 7.34 -22.93
N ARG A 95 -0.46 6.98 -22.14
CA ARG A 95 0.72 6.26 -22.63
C ARG A 95 0.47 4.77 -22.91
N PHE A 96 -0.31 4.09 -22.08
CA PHE A 96 -0.46 2.63 -22.14
C PHE A 96 -1.73 2.17 -22.85
N VAL A 97 -2.79 2.96 -22.75
CA VAL A 97 -4.10 2.66 -23.35
C VAL A 97 -4.33 3.55 -24.57
N GLY A 98 -4.03 4.84 -24.45
CA GLY A 98 -4.23 5.84 -25.50
C GLY A 98 -5.58 6.53 -25.40
N SER A 99 -5.61 7.79 -25.82
CA SER A 99 -6.86 8.57 -25.92
C SER A 99 -7.65 8.14 -27.17
N PRO A 100 -8.95 7.82 -27.08
CA PRO A 100 -9.73 7.47 -28.27
C PRO A 100 -9.88 8.70 -29.18
N PRO A 101 -9.64 8.59 -30.50
CA PRO A 101 -9.65 9.73 -31.40
C PRO A 101 -11.06 10.31 -31.59
N THR A 102 -12.10 9.47 -31.56
CA THR A 102 -13.52 9.83 -31.62
C THR A 102 -14.35 8.65 -31.11
N LEU A 103 -15.31 8.89 -30.20
CA LEU A 103 -16.22 7.87 -29.69
C LEU A 103 -17.62 8.08 -30.28
N ALA A 104 -18.26 7.00 -30.73
CA ALA A 104 -19.69 7.04 -31.03
C ALA A 104 -20.51 7.11 -29.72
N PRO A 105 -21.74 7.66 -29.72
CA PRO A 105 -22.55 7.78 -28.50
C PRO A 105 -22.75 6.46 -27.73
N GLY A 106 -22.82 5.33 -28.45
CA GLY A 106 -22.96 4.00 -27.85
C GLY A 106 -21.69 3.46 -27.18
N GLU A 107 -20.52 4.02 -27.49
CA GLU A 107 -19.22 3.58 -26.97
C GLU A 107 -18.79 4.34 -25.72
N VAL A 108 -19.40 5.51 -25.47
CA VAL A 108 -19.05 6.40 -24.35
C VAL A 108 -19.15 5.67 -23.01
N ALA A 109 -20.18 4.85 -22.79
CA ALA A 109 -20.36 4.14 -21.52
C ALA A 109 -19.24 3.13 -21.27
N GLY A 110 -18.88 2.33 -22.28
CA GLY A 110 -17.80 1.34 -22.16
C GLY A 110 -16.44 2.01 -21.94
N PHE A 111 -16.16 3.11 -22.65
CA PHE A 111 -14.96 3.89 -22.42
C PHE A 111 -14.89 4.48 -21.00
N LEU A 112 -16.00 5.04 -20.50
CA LEU A 112 -16.04 5.56 -19.12
C LEU A 112 -15.79 4.45 -18.09
N ASP A 113 -16.38 3.27 -18.27
CA ASP A 113 -16.15 2.12 -17.39
C ASP A 113 -14.68 1.68 -17.40
N GLU A 114 -14.05 1.64 -18.57
CA GLU A 114 -12.63 1.32 -18.72
C GLU A 114 -11.74 2.34 -17.99
N VAL A 115 -11.96 3.63 -18.25
CA VAL A 115 -11.23 4.73 -17.62
C VAL A 115 -11.38 4.67 -16.10
N VAL A 116 -12.60 4.52 -15.60
CA VAL A 116 -12.88 4.39 -14.15
C VAL A 116 -12.19 3.17 -13.56
N SER A 117 -12.22 2.02 -14.25
CA SER A 117 -11.55 0.80 -13.81
C SER A 117 -10.02 0.98 -13.75
N PHE A 118 -9.43 1.65 -14.74
CA PHE A 118 -8.00 1.95 -14.76
C PHE A 118 -7.60 2.84 -13.59
N PHE A 119 -8.30 3.96 -13.37
CA PHE A 119 -7.99 4.88 -12.27
C PHE A 119 -8.18 4.21 -10.90
N ALA A 120 -9.27 3.47 -10.71
CA ALA A 120 -9.51 2.73 -9.47
C ALA A 120 -8.38 1.74 -9.20
N THR A 121 -8.00 0.95 -10.21
CA THR A 121 -6.89 -0.01 -10.12
C THR A 121 -5.56 0.70 -9.80
N GLY A 122 -5.26 1.80 -10.49
CA GLY A 122 -4.06 2.61 -10.24
C GLY A 122 -4.00 3.15 -8.81
N HIS A 123 -5.09 3.69 -8.30
CA HIS A 123 -5.14 4.18 -6.91
C HIS A 123 -5.02 3.05 -5.88
N LEU A 124 -5.58 1.87 -6.14
CA LEU A 124 -5.42 0.72 -5.25
C LEU A 124 -3.95 0.25 -5.18
N VAL A 125 -3.27 0.18 -6.33
CA VAL A 125 -1.83 -0.13 -6.37
C VAL A 125 -1.01 0.92 -5.60
N LEU A 126 -1.29 2.21 -5.82
CA LEU A 126 -0.63 3.30 -5.11
C LEU A 126 -0.91 3.28 -3.61
N THR A 127 -2.11 2.86 -3.19
CA THR A 127 -2.46 2.67 -1.77
C THR A 127 -1.50 1.68 -1.12
N ILE A 128 -1.33 0.50 -1.72
CA ILE A 128 -0.45 -0.54 -1.20
C ILE A 128 1.01 -0.08 -1.21
N ALA A 129 1.47 0.58 -2.27
CA ALA A 129 2.83 1.10 -2.37
C ALA A 129 3.13 2.14 -1.28
N ALA A 130 2.24 3.12 -1.07
CA ALA A 130 2.38 4.13 -0.04
C ALA A 130 2.35 3.52 1.37
N ALA A 131 1.43 2.57 1.62
CA ALA A 131 1.36 1.82 2.86
C ALA A 131 2.68 1.06 3.14
N SER A 132 3.20 0.33 2.15
CA SER A 132 4.49 -0.37 2.27
C SER A 132 5.63 0.57 2.63
N ALA A 133 5.75 1.71 1.95
CA ALA A 133 6.78 2.70 2.26
C ALA A 133 6.67 3.21 3.70
N ALA A 134 5.47 3.57 4.15
CA ALA A 134 5.24 4.05 5.51
C ALA A 134 5.53 2.98 6.58
N GLY A 135 5.15 1.72 6.33
CA GLY A 135 5.49 0.61 7.21
C GLY A 135 7.00 0.45 7.38
N LEU A 136 7.76 0.58 6.29
CA LEU A 136 9.22 0.49 6.32
C LEU A 136 9.86 1.69 7.05
N ILE A 137 9.35 2.89 6.85
CA ILE A 137 9.79 4.09 7.57
C ILE A 137 9.55 3.92 9.08
N ALA A 138 8.35 3.47 9.47
CA ALA A 138 8.02 3.22 10.88
C ALA A 138 8.92 2.13 11.49
N LEU A 139 9.23 1.07 10.75
CA LEU A 139 10.16 0.03 11.15
C LEU A 139 11.59 0.57 11.34
N ALA A 140 12.06 1.43 10.43
CA ALA A 140 13.37 2.05 10.52
C ALA A 140 13.46 3.00 11.72
N ALA A 141 12.47 3.87 11.91
CA ALA A 141 12.38 4.77 13.06
C ALA A 141 12.39 4.00 14.39
N HIS A 142 11.64 2.90 14.47
CA HIS A 142 11.65 2.03 15.64
C HIS A 142 13.02 1.38 15.90
N ALA A 143 13.78 1.05 14.85
CA ALA A 143 15.12 0.48 14.99
C ALA A 143 16.17 1.51 15.46
N LEU A 144 15.97 2.79 15.15
CA LEU A 144 16.85 3.90 15.53
C LEU A 144 16.50 4.50 16.90
N ALA A 145 15.32 4.21 17.45
CA ALA A 145 14.89 4.74 18.73
C ALA A 145 15.86 4.32 19.85
N PRO A 146 16.36 5.27 20.68
CA PRO A 146 17.27 4.95 21.77
C PRO A 146 16.59 3.96 22.72
N ARG A 147 17.31 2.88 23.05
CA ARG A 147 16.82 1.94 24.07
C ARG A 147 16.87 2.66 25.40
N SER A 148 15.71 2.89 26.01
CA SER A 148 15.65 3.40 27.38
C SER A 148 16.59 2.54 28.24
N PRO A 149 17.50 3.15 29.02
CA PRO A 149 18.38 2.42 29.91
C PRO A 149 17.49 1.49 30.74
N ARG A 150 17.75 0.19 30.70
CA ARG A 150 17.13 -0.74 31.66
C ARG A 150 17.58 -0.24 33.02
N THR A 151 16.69 0.41 33.75
CA THR A 151 16.86 0.63 35.17
C THR A 151 17.01 -0.76 35.77
N SER A 152 18.26 -1.11 36.09
CA SER A 152 18.55 -2.38 36.73
C SER A 152 17.73 -2.39 38.02
N PRO A 153 16.85 -3.39 38.25
CA PRO A 153 16.08 -3.43 39.49
C PRO A 153 17.09 -3.38 40.63
N GLY A 154 16.95 -2.37 41.50
CA GLY A 154 17.87 -2.11 42.59
C GLY A 154 18.14 -3.41 43.32
N ARG A 155 19.41 -3.82 43.34
CA ARG A 155 19.85 -5.00 44.08
C ARG A 155 19.43 -4.75 45.55
N PRO A 156 18.60 -5.60 46.16
CA PRO A 156 18.21 -5.39 47.55
C PRO A 156 19.48 -5.39 48.40
N MET A 157 19.72 -4.30 49.13
CA MET A 157 20.78 -4.24 50.13
C MET A 157 20.28 -5.00 51.35
N SER A 158 20.86 -6.17 51.58
CA SER A 158 20.74 -6.93 52.83
C SER A 158 21.74 -6.44 53.85
#